data_AF-A0A925KJL6-F1
#
_entry.id   AF-A0A925KJL6-F1
#
_cell.length_a   1.000
_cell.length_b   1.000
_cell.length_c   1.000
_cell.angle_alpha   90.00
_cell.angle_beta   90.00
_cell.angle_gamma   90.00
#
_symmetry.space_group_name_H-M   'P 1'
#
loop_
_entity.id
_entity.type
_entity.pdbx_description
1 polymer ?
#
loop_
_entity_poly.entity_id
_entity_poly.type
_entity_poly.pdbx_seq_one_letter_code
_entity_poly.pdbx_strand_id
1 'polypeptide(L)'
;MGFDTIVRIIADGAVIPVILIGAYMLIFKIPKGHRFEAYCRILMAGLTAYLIAKIVGAVYQPSLERPFELLGVQAGASFLNNPGFPSDHALFVTAITCAVWFETKRKVISLVLVGLVLTVCIGRVLALVHTPEDVIFGVIIGLIGSFWYLTTRRPVKHVTPTLHT
;
A
#
# COMPACT_ATOMS: atom_id res chain seq x y z
N MET A 1 -9.17 -23.53 15.35
CA MET A 1 -9.01 -22.85 14.05
C MET A 1 -7.97 -23.62 13.26
N GLY A 2 -8.27 -24.03 12.02
CA GLY A 2 -7.26 -24.65 11.16
C GLY A 2 -6.19 -23.65 10.74
N PHE A 3 -4.98 -24.13 10.46
CA PHE A 3 -3.86 -23.31 9.98
C PHE A 3 -4.26 -22.45 8.77
N ASP A 4 -5.04 -23.01 7.84
CA ASP A 4 -5.53 -22.33 6.64
C ASP A 4 -6.45 -21.15 6.95
N THR A 5 -7.24 -21.23 8.03
CA THR A 5 -8.12 -20.13 8.46
C THR A 5 -7.30 -18.97 9.01
N ILE A 6 -6.23 -19.27 9.76
CA ILE A 6 -5.32 -18.25 10.30
C ILE A 6 -4.61 -17.53 9.16
N VAL A 7 -4.09 -18.28 8.19
CA VAL A 7 -3.42 -17.73 7.01
C VAL A 7 -4.34 -16.82 6.20
N ARG A 8 -5.60 -17.21 5.99
CA ARG A 8 -6.60 -16.37 5.31
C ARG A 8 -6.89 -15.06 6.04
N ILE A 9 -7.03 -15.13 7.37
CA ILE A 9 -7.25 -13.94 8.22
C ILE A 9 -6.04 -13.01 8.16
N ILE A 10 -4.83 -13.54 8.13
CA ILE A 10 -3.61 -12.73 8.03
C ILE A 10 -3.48 -12.11 6.63
N ALA A 11 -3.72 -12.89 5.58
CA ALA A 11 -3.57 -12.44 4.20
C ALA A 11 -4.58 -11.34 3.79
N ASP A 12 -5.86 -11.54 4.10
CA ASP A 12 -6.93 -10.64 3.67
C ASP A 12 -7.44 -9.78 4.82
N GLY A 13 -7.52 -10.35 6.02
CA GLY A 13 -8.01 -9.65 7.20
C GLY A 13 -7.09 -8.55 7.69
N ALA A 14 -5.76 -8.67 7.54
CA ALA A 14 -4.82 -7.59 7.91
C ALA A 14 -4.87 -6.37 6.97
N VAL A 15 -5.48 -6.50 5.78
CA VAL A 15 -5.75 -5.35 4.90
C VAL A 15 -6.84 -4.45 5.48
N ILE A 16 -7.84 -5.02 6.15
CA ILE A 16 -8.96 -4.28 6.75
C ILE A 16 -8.49 -3.20 7.75
N PRO A 17 -7.66 -3.49 8.77
CA PRO A 17 -7.17 -2.46 9.68
C PRO A 17 -6.30 -1.43 8.97
N VAL A 18 -5.53 -1.79 7.93
CA VAL A 18 -4.79 -0.81 7.12
C VAL A 18 -5.75 0.18 6.46
N ILE A 19 -6.84 -0.31 5.86
CA ILE A 19 -7.85 0.54 5.23
C ILE A 19 -8.53 1.43 6.27
N LEU A 20 -8.98 0.87 7.40
CA LEU A 20 -9.72 1.62 8.42
C LEU A 20 -8.84 2.71 9.07
N ILE A 21 -7.62 2.36 9.47
CA ILE A 21 -6.67 3.31 10.04
C ILE A 21 -6.27 4.34 8.98
N GLY A 22 -5.97 3.89 7.76
CA GLY A 22 -5.63 4.76 6.63
C GLY A 22 -6.71 5.78 6.33
N ALA A 23 -7.96 5.34 6.15
CA ALA A 23 -9.10 6.21 5.90
C ALA A 23 -9.32 7.21 7.04
N TYR A 24 -9.28 6.76 8.29
CA TYR A 24 -9.40 7.65 9.45
C TYR A 24 -8.31 8.74 9.44
N MET A 25 -7.07 8.34 9.20
CA MET A 25 -5.93 9.25 9.16
C MET A 25 -6.04 10.26 8.02
N LEU A 26 -6.38 9.81 6.82
CA LEU A 26 -6.44 10.66 5.63
C LEU A 26 -7.66 11.60 5.63
N ILE A 27 -8.79 11.19 6.21
CA ILE A 27 -10.00 12.04 6.28
C ILE A 27 -9.90 13.07 7.42
N PHE A 28 -9.48 12.64 8.61
CA PHE A 28 -9.59 13.47 9.82
C PHE A 28 -8.29 14.17 10.22
N LYS A 29 -7.13 13.66 9.83
CA LYS A 29 -5.83 14.16 10.32
C LYS A 29 -5.01 14.94 9.29
N ILE A 30 -5.47 15.06 8.03
CA ILE A 30 -4.85 15.97 7.06
C ILE A 30 -5.15 17.44 7.42
N PRO A 31 -4.12 18.32 7.47
CA PRO A 31 -4.28 19.75 7.73
C PRO A 31 -5.28 20.42 6.79
N LYS A 32 -6.25 21.16 7.34
CA LYS A 32 -7.40 21.70 6.60
C LYS A 32 -7.05 22.58 5.39
N GLY A 33 -5.95 23.32 5.45
CA GLY A 33 -5.57 24.27 4.39
C GLY A 33 -5.07 23.65 3.08
N HIS A 34 -4.71 22.36 3.05
CA HIS A 34 -4.07 21.73 1.88
C HIS A 34 -4.71 20.39 1.50
N ARG A 35 -5.98 20.15 1.90
CA ARG A 35 -6.66 18.86 1.71
C ARG A 35 -6.88 18.50 0.26
N PHE A 36 -7.27 19.47 -0.57
CA PHE A 36 -7.51 19.23 -1.99
C PHE A 36 -6.23 18.75 -2.68
N GLU A 37 -5.12 19.48 -2.48
CA GLU A 37 -3.82 19.07 -3.03
C GLU A 37 -3.35 17.72 -2.50
N ALA A 38 -3.58 17.44 -1.21
CA ALA A 38 -3.27 16.15 -0.61
C ALA A 38 -4.04 15.01 -1.27
N TYR A 39 -5.35 15.17 -1.47
CA TYR A 39 -6.17 14.15 -2.14
C TYR A 39 -5.79 13.98 -3.62
N CYS A 40 -5.47 15.06 -4.33
CA CYS A 40 -4.91 14.96 -5.68
C CYS A 40 -3.61 14.16 -5.69
N ARG A 41 -2.66 14.43 -4.77
CA ARG A 41 -1.41 13.66 -4.67
C ARG A 41 -1.65 12.20 -4.34
N ILE A 42 -2.54 11.89 -3.39
CA ILE A 42 -2.91 10.52 -3.04
C ILE A 42 -3.49 9.78 -4.24
N LEU A 43 -4.42 10.42 -4.96
CA LEU A 43 -5.01 9.86 -6.16
C LEU A 43 -3.96 9.60 -7.24
N MET A 44 -3.11 10.59 -7.53
CA MET A 44 -2.06 10.47 -8.53
C MET A 44 -1.02 9.41 -8.14
N ALA A 45 -0.62 9.33 -6.88
CA ALA A 45 0.25 8.29 -6.36
C ALA A 45 -0.33 6.89 -6.58
N GLY A 46 -1.61 6.69 -6.25
CA GLY A 46 -2.31 5.43 -6.46
C GLY A 46 -2.45 5.06 -7.93
N LEU A 47 -2.88 6.01 -8.78
CA LEU A 47 -3.04 5.80 -10.22
C LEU A 47 -1.70 5.49 -10.90
N THR A 48 -0.62 6.21 -10.55
CA THR A 48 0.72 5.94 -11.07
C THR A 48 1.20 4.55 -10.65
N ALA A 49 1.08 4.20 -9.37
CA ALA A 49 1.48 2.87 -8.89
C ALA A 49 0.69 1.76 -9.60
N TYR A 50 -0.64 1.90 -9.72
CA TYR A 50 -1.49 0.92 -10.39
C TYR A 50 -1.18 0.80 -11.88
N LEU A 51 -0.97 1.92 -12.58
CA LEU A 51 -0.58 1.91 -13.99
C LEU A 51 0.76 1.19 -14.19
N ILE A 52 1.76 1.51 -13.37
CA ILE A 52 3.07 0.84 -13.41
C ILE A 52 2.91 -0.65 -13.14
N ALA A 53 2.09 -1.05 -12.16
CA ALA A 53 1.82 -2.46 -11.87
C ALA A 53 1.26 -3.20 -13.08
N LYS A 54 0.30 -2.61 -13.80
CA LYS A 54 -0.29 -3.24 -14.98
C LYS A 54 0.67 -3.26 -16.17
N ILE A 55 1.50 -2.24 -16.36
CA ILE A 55 2.54 -2.25 -17.40
C ILE A 55 3.59 -3.33 -17.07
N VAL A 56 4.07 -3.38 -15.84
CA VAL A 56 5.07 -4.35 -15.38
C VAL A 56 4.52 -5.77 -15.50
N GLY A 57 3.30 -6.04 -15.04
CA GLY A 57 2.66 -7.36 -15.19
C GLY A 57 2.37 -7.75 -16.64
N ALA A 58 2.13 -6.77 -17.53
CA ALA A 58 1.94 -7.05 -18.96
C ALA A 58 3.27 -7.39 -19.68
N VAL A 59 4.39 -6.82 -19.22
CA VAL A 59 5.71 -7.02 -19.84
C VAL A 59 6.46 -8.20 -19.21
N TYR A 60 6.29 -8.40 -17.90
CA TYR A 60 6.99 -9.41 -17.12
C TYR A 60 6.00 -10.17 -16.26
N GLN A 61 5.81 -11.44 -16.59
CA GLN A 61 4.94 -12.36 -15.86
C GLN A 61 5.73 -13.64 -15.58
N PRO A 62 6.32 -13.79 -14.37
CA PRO A 62 7.19 -14.94 -14.05
C PRO A 62 6.47 -16.29 -14.16
N SER A 63 5.18 -16.31 -13.81
CA SER A 63 4.34 -17.50 -13.84
C SER A 63 2.91 -17.11 -14.24
N LEU A 64 2.30 -17.90 -15.12
CA LEU A 64 0.88 -17.74 -15.47
C LEU A 64 -0.03 -18.35 -14.40
N GLU A 65 0.47 -19.40 -13.73
CA GLU A 65 -0.21 -20.13 -12.66
C GLU A 65 0.28 -19.66 -11.30
N ARG A 66 -0.63 -19.60 -10.33
CA ARG A 66 -0.31 -19.23 -8.94
C ARG A 66 0.30 -20.42 -8.18
N PRO A 67 1.03 -20.19 -7.07
CA PRO A 67 1.68 -21.28 -6.33
C PRO A 67 0.73 -22.39 -5.88
N PHE A 68 -0.50 -22.06 -5.48
CA PHE A 68 -1.49 -23.09 -5.10
C PHE A 68 -1.94 -23.95 -6.29
N GLU A 69 -1.99 -23.40 -7.49
CA GLU A 69 -2.37 -24.12 -8.73
C GLU A 69 -1.28 -25.11 -9.11
N LEU A 70 -0.02 -24.66 -9.10
CA LEU A 70 1.16 -25.49 -9.36
C LEU A 70 1.29 -26.66 -8.37
N LEU A 71 0.89 -26.45 -7.11
CA LEU A 71 0.95 -27.46 -6.05
C LEU A 71 -0.30 -28.35 -6.02
N GLY A 72 -1.34 -28.07 -6.81
CA GLY A 72 -2.59 -28.82 -6.80
C GLY A 72 -3.35 -28.73 -5.47
N VAL A 73 -3.16 -27.65 -4.70
CA VAL A 73 -3.79 -27.42 -3.39
C VAL A 73 -4.85 -26.32 -3.46
N GLN A 74 -5.72 -26.23 -2.46
CA GLN A 74 -6.67 -25.12 -2.39
C GLN A 74 -5.98 -23.80 -2.03
N ALA A 75 -6.48 -22.69 -2.56
CA ALA A 75 -5.96 -21.37 -2.24
C ALA A 75 -6.15 -21.02 -0.75
N GLY A 76 -5.08 -20.59 -0.08
CA GLY A 76 -5.11 -20.22 1.34
C GLY A 76 -5.70 -18.83 1.61
N ALA A 77 -6.03 -18.06 0.58
CA ALA A 77 -6.65 -16.73 0.67
C ALA A 77 -7.46 -16.38 -0.59
N SER A 78 -8.16 -15.25 -0.57
CA SER A 78 -8.88 -14.79 -1.76
C SER A 78 -7.92 -14.46 -2.90
N PHE A 79 -8.31 -14.88 -4.10
CA PHE A 79 -7.58 -14.63 -5.33
C PHE A 79 -8.55 -14.35 -6.47
N LEU A 80 -8.04 -13.71 -7.52
CA LEU A 80 -8.74 -13.55 -8.77
C LEU A 80 -8.19 -14.59 -9.75
N ASN A 81 -9.03 -15.09 -10.64
CA ASN A 81 -8.63 -16.05 -11.69
C ASN A 81 -7.85 -15.31 -12.80
N ASN A 82 -6.65 -14.88 -12.44
CA ASN A 82 -5.71 -14.17 -13.28
C ASN A 82 -4.27 -14.35 -12.73
N PRO A 83 -3.26 -14.05 -13.55
CA PRO A 83 -1.87 -14.10 -13.11
C PRO A 83 -1.63 -13.18 -11.89
N GLY A 84 -0.83 -13.65 -10.95
CA GLY A 84 -0.68 -13.02 -9.62
C GLY A 84 0.34 -11.88 -9.53
N PHE A 85 1.05 -11.55 -10.61
CA PHE A 85 2.18 -10.63 -10.57
C PHE A 85 1.81 -9.23 -11.14
N PRO A 86 2.28 -8.14 -10.51
CA PRO A 86 2.75 -8.05 -9.12
C PRO A 86 1.57 -8.13 -8.12
N SER A 87 1.86 -8.25 -6.82
CA SER A 87 0.80 -8.36 -5.81
C SER A 87 0.03 -7.06 -5.61
N ASP A 88 -1.21 -7.00 -6.09
CA ASP A 88 -2.13 -5.86 -5.91
C ASP A 88 -2.38 -5.54 -4.42
N HIS A 89 -2.43 -6.56 -3.55
CA HIS A 89 -2.60 -6.37 -2.10
C HIS A 89 -1.42 -5.62 -1.51
N ALA A 90 -0.19 -6.09 -1.76
CA ALA A 90 1.04 -5.48 -1.25
C ALA A 90 1.20 -4.04 -1.77
N LEU A 91 0.90 -3.81 -3.05
CA LEU A 91 0.87 -2.48 -3.65
C LEU A 91 -0.11 -1.56 -2.93
N PHE A 92 -1.35 -1.99 -2.75
CA PHE A 92 -2.41 -1.18 -2.20
C PHE A 92 -2.15 -0.77 -0.74
N VAL A 93 -1.76 -1.72 0.12
CA VAL A 93 -1.45 -1.41 1.52
C VAL A 93 -0.20 -0.54 1.66
N THR A 94 0.78 -0.68 0.76
CA THR A 94 1.97 0.16 0.71
C THR A 94 1.60 1.60 0.31
N ALA A 95 0.77 1.77 -0.73
CA ALA A 95 0.32 3.08 -1.20
C ALA A 95 -0.45 3.84 -0.10
N ILE A 96 -1.35 3.17 0.62
CA ILE A 96 -2.06 3.75 1.78
C ILE A 96 -1.06 4.16 2.87
N THR A 97 -0.10 3.29 3.19
CA THR A 97 0.90 3.56 4.23
C THR A 97 1.75 4.79 3.88
N CYS A 98 2.19 4.92 2.63
CA CYS A 98 2.88 6.11 2.13
C CYS A 98 2.00 7.36 2.24
N ALA A 99 0.75 7.29 1.79
CA ALA A 99 -0.20 8.41 1.91
C ALA A 99 -0.30 8.91 3.36
N VAL A 100 -0.47 8.00 4.33
CA VAL A 100 -0.54 8.36 5.76
C VAL A 100 0.77 8.98 6.23
N TRP A 101 1.92 8.37 5.89
CA TRP A 101 3.24 8.85 6.28
C TRP A 101 3.48 10.30 5.84
N PHE A 102 3.24 10.60 4.57
CA PHE A 102 3.57 11.91 3.99
C PHE A 102 2.51 12.99 4.28
N GLU A 103 1.22 12.68 4.16
CA GLU A 103 0.16 13.70 4.27
C GLU A 103 -0.21 14.02 5.72
N THR A 104 -0.11 13.03 6.63
CA THR A 104 -0.46 13.24 8.05
C THR A 104 0.76 13.49 8.95
N LYS A 105 1.96 13.07 8.49
CA LYS A 105 3.23 13.17 9.22
C LYS A 105 3.23 12.48 10.59
N ARG A 106 2.28 11.57 10.84
CA ARG A 106 2.15 10.80 12.10
C ARG A 106 3.01 9.55 12.06
N LYS A 107 4.32 9.71 12.32
CA LYS A 107 5.33 8.63 12.26
C LYS A 107 4.94 7.35 12.99
N VAL A 108 4.40 7.45 14.21
CA VAL A 108 4.02 6.26 15.02
C VAL A 108 2.96 5.42 14.33
N ILE A 109 1.88 6.06 13.83
CA ILE A 109 0.81 5.35 13.12
C ILE A 109 1.34 4.75 11.82
N SER A 110 2.20 5.47 11.10
CA SER A 110 2.77 4.95 9.86
C SER A 110 3.71 3.77 10.11
N LEU A 111 4.46 3.72 11.21
CA LEU A 111 5.25 2.54 11.59
C LEU A 111 4.37 1.33 11.93
N VAL A 112 3.23 1.55 12.60
CA VAL A 112 2.23 0.50 12.83
C VAL A 112 1.69 -0.03 11.50
N LEU A 113 1.38 0.86 10.56
CA LEU A 113 0.93 0.48 9.21
C LEU A 113 2.02 -0.30 8.45
N VAL A 114 3.30 0.06 8.56
CA VAL A 114 4.41 -0.73 7.98
C VAL A 114 4.43 -2.15 8.55
N GLY A 115 4.24 -2.31 9.87
CA GLY A 115 4.11 -3.63 10.49
C GLY A 115 2.93 -4.45 9.94
N LEU A 116 1.80 -3.80 9.66
CA LEU A 116 0.65 -4.44 9.01
C LEU A 116 0.93 -4.78 7.54
N VAL A 117 1.63 -3.93 6.80
CA VAL A 117 2.07 -4.22 5.42
C VAL A 117 2.92 -5.49 5.40
N LEU A 118 3.89 -5.63 6.31
CA LEU A 118 4.72 -6.82 6.42
C LEU A 118 3.88 -8.06 6.75
N THR A 119 2.93 -7.93 7.66
CA THR A 119 1.97 -9.00 8.00
C THR A 119 1.18 -9.46 6.78
N VAL A 120 0.64 -8.53 5.97
CA VAL A 120 -0.06 -8.84 4.72
C VAL A 120 0.88 -9.53 3.74
N CYS A 121 2.08 -8.99 3.53
CA CYS A 121 3.08 -9.54 2.62
C CYS A 121 3.41 -11.01 2.94
N ILE A 122 3.68 -11.30 4.22
CA ILE A 122 3.96 -12.65 4.69
C ILE A 122 2.71 -13.54 4.52
N GLY A 123 1.53 -13.04 4.89
CA GLY A 123 0.27 -13.76 4.73
C GLY A 123 -0.01 -14.18 3.29
N ARG A 124 0.24 -13.30 2.31
CA ARG A 124 0.02 -13.60 0.88
C ARG A 124 0.97 -14.69 0.36
N VAL A 125 2.20 -14.75 0.84
CA VAL A 125 3.15 -15.82 0.49
C VAL A 125 2.76 -17.14 1.17
N LEU A 126 2.45 -17.11 2.47
CA LEU A 126 2.02 -18.29 3.22
C LEU A 126 0.70 -18.88 2.71
N ALA A 127 -0.18 -18.04 2.18
CA ALA A 127 -1.44 -18.44 1.55
C ALA A 127 -1.26 -19.07 0.17
N LEU A 128 -0.03 -19.14 -0.36
CA LEU A 128 0.30 -19.70 -1.68
C LEU A 128 -0.43 -19.00 -2.84
N VAL A 129 -0.95 -17.80 -2.61
CA VAL A 129 -1.67 -17.00 -3.63
C VAL A 129 -0.72 -16.08 -4.40
N HIS A 130 0.49 -15.85 -3.88
CA HIS A 130 1.56 -15.06 -4.48
C HIS A 130 2.93 -15.64 -4.13
N THR A 131 3.89 -15.45 -5.02
CA THR A 131 5.30 -15.71 -4.74
C THR A 131 5.91 -14.56 -3.91
N PRO A 132 7.06 -14.77 -3.24
CA PRO A 132 7.81 -13.68 -2.61
C PRO A 132 8.17 -12.56 -3.59
N GLU A 133 8.44 -12.91 -4.85
CA GLU A 133 8.76 -11.96 -5.91
C GLU A 133 7.56 -11.04 -6.21
N ASP A 134 6.35 -11.58 -6.37
CA ASP A 134 5.14 -10.79 -6.61
C ASP A 134 4.94 -9.73 -5.53
N VAL A 135 5.20 -10.10 -4.27
CA VAL A 135 5.04 -9.24 -3.10
C VAL A 135 6.11 -8.16 -3.05
N ILE A 136 7.37 -8.50 -3.30
CA ILE A 136 8.48 -7.54 -3.37
C ILE A 136 8.22 -6.49 -4.44
N PHE A 137 7.84 -6.92 -5.65
CA PHE A 137 7.50 -5.97 -6.73
C PHE A 137 6.27 -5.13 -6.39
N GLY A 138 5.24 -5.71 -5.75
CA GLY A 138 4.08 -4.97 -5.28
C GLY A 138 4.46 -3.83 -4.32
N VAL A 139 5.33 -4.11 -3.33
CA VAL A 139 5.84 -3.09 -2.40
C VAL A 139 6.67 -2.03 -3.13
N ILE A 140 7.62 -2.44 -3.99
CA ILE A 140 8.48 -1.51 -4.74
C ILE A 140 7.62 -0.56 -5.58
N ILE A 141 6.64 -1.08 -6.31
CA ILE A 141 5.75 -0.27 -7.16
C ILE A 141 4.87 0.65 -6.32
N GLY A 142 4.38 0.19 -5.16
CA GLY A 142 3.69 1.05 -4.20
C GLY A 142 4.56 2.21 -3.70
N LEU A 143 5.84 1.96 -3.45
CA LEU A 143 6.82 2.99 -3.06
C LEU A 143 7.12 3.97 -4.19
N ILE A 144 7.15 3.53 -5.45
CA ILE A 144 7.33 4.44 -6.61
C ILE A 144 6.21 5.48 -6.65
N GLY A 145 4.97 5.09 -6.33
CA GLY A 145 3.85 6.04 -6.21
C GLY A 145 4.12 7.17 -5.19
N SER A 146 4.98 6.92 -4.19
CA SER A 146 5.31 7.92 -3.17
C SER A 146 6.08 9.13 -3.68
N PHE A 147 6.65 9.08 -4.89
CA PHE A 147 7.32 10.23 -5.50
C PHE A 147 6.41 11.46 -5.64
N TRP A 148 5.10 11.27 -5.78
CA TRP A 148 4.13 12.36 -5.77
C TRP A 148 4.16 13.20 -4.49
N TYR A 149 4.54 12.60 -3.35
CA TYR A 149 4.65 13.31 -2.08
C TYR A 149 5.95 14.10 -1.91
N LEU A 150 6.94 13.93 -2.80
CA LEU A 150 8.15 14.76 -2.77
C LEU A 150 7.91 16.15 -3.35
N THR A 151 6.81 16.35 -4.06
CA THR A 151 6.41 17.64 -4.64
C THR A 151 5.88 18.64 -3.61
N THR A 152 5.65 18.21 -2.37
CA THR A 152 5.07 19.07 -1.33
C THR A 152 6.06 20.18 -0.93
N ARG A 153 5.77 21.43 -1.33
CA ARG A 153 6.49 22.59 -0.81
C ARG A 153 6.20 22.71 0.69
N ARG A 154 7.25 22.76 1.53
CA ARG A 154 7.07 23.11 2.95
C ARG A 154 6.42 24.49 3.01
N PRO A 155 5.40 24.73 3.86
CA PRO A 155 4.88 26.07 4.03
C PRO A 155 6.05 26.97 4.46
N VAL A 156 6.33 28.00 3.65
CA VAL A 156 7.27 29.06 4.03
C VAL A 156 6.70 29.66 5.31
N LYS A 157 7.43 29.56 6.42
CA LYS A 157 7.05 30.33 7.61
C LYS A 157 7.09 31.79 7.20
N HIS A 158 5.94 32.45 7.08
CA HIS A 158 5.92 33.90 6.99
C HIS A 158 6.58 34.42 8.27
N VAL A 159 7.81 34.91 8.14
CA VAL A 159 8.47 35.69 9.17
C VAL A 159 7.71 37.01 9.20
N THR A 160 6.86 37.19 10.21
CA THR A 160 6.25 38.50 10.47
C THR A 160 7.39 39.46 10.79
N PRO A 161 7.54 40.60 10.08
CA PRO A 161 8.51 41.60 10.46
C PRO A 161 8.10 42.13 11.83
N THR A 162 8.94 41.92 12.84
CA THR A 162 8.80 42.61 14.13
C THR A 162 9.05 44.09 13.87
N LEU A 163 7.97 44.87 13.79
CA LEU A 163 8.05 46.32 13.83
C LEU A 163 8.54 46.71 15.23
N HIS A 164 9.84 46.94 15.36
CA HIS A 164 10.38 47.67 16.50
C HIS A 164 10.01 49.15 16.30
N THR A 165 9.05 49.60 17.10
CA THR A 165 8.80 51.02 17.40
C THR A 165 9.67 51.44 18.57
#